data_AF-X1NVX5-F1
#
_entry.id   AF-X1NVX5-F1
#
_cell.length_a   1.000
_cell.length_b   1.000
_cell.length_c   1.000
_cell.angle_alpha   90.00
_cell.angle_beta   90.00
_cell.angle_gamma   90.00
#
_symmetry.space_group_name_H-M   'P 1'
#
loop_
_entity.id
_entity.type
_entity.pdbx_description
1 polymer ?
#
loop_
_entity_poly.entity_id
_entity_poly.type
_entity_poly.pdbx_seq_one_letter_code
_entity_poly.pdbx_strand_id
1 'polypeptide(L)'
;CRRILSKSFTEFYDLASKNVVRSRVVSSPSGILYVFLACPHGEDRKYRISELGLRCFVIRGLNPKYKTVIGIATEQYKTRKGFSLDAIYLHKETWTSEDQTRLEDIQKKFGYFTNPIQSKAHEDEYPNY
;
A
#
# COMPACT_ATOMS: atom_id res chain seq x y z
N CYS A 1 13.75 2.54 -11.27
CA CYS A 1 13.17 2.54 -9.89
C CYS A 1 12.33 3.78 -9.49
N ARG A 2 12.82 5.04 -9.51
CA ARG A 2 11.99 6.23 -9.12
C ARG A 2 10.76 6.42 -10.03
N ARG A 3 10.94 6.27 -11.34
CA ARG A 3 9.91 6.48 -12.37
C ARG A 3 8.71 5.55 -12.21
N ILE A 4 8.96 4.26 -11.97
CA ILE A 4 7.91 3.24 -11.79
C ILE A 4 7.06 3.57 -10.56
N LEU A 5 7.69 3.90 -9.43
CA LEU A 5 6.96 4.22 -8.20
C LEU A 5 6.10 5.49 -8.36
N SER A 6 6.66 6.54 -8.96
CA SER A 6 5.91 7.77 -9.26
C SER A 6 4.74 7.50 -10.20
N LYS A 7 4.94 6.73 -11.27
CA LYS A 7 3.86 6.37 -12.20
C LYS A 7 2.77 5.56 -11.51
N SER A 8 3.13 4.50 -10.78
CA SER A 8 2.17 3.66 -10.06
C SER A 8 1.40 4.43 -8.98
N PHE A 9 2.04 5.41 -8.31
CA PHE A 9 1.38 6.29 -7.35
C PHE A 9 0.39 7.24 -8.03
N THR A 10 0.77 7.88 -9.15
CA THR A 10 -0.13 8.75 -9.91
C THR A 10 -1.35 8.00 -10.42
N GLU A 11 -1.16 6.81 -10.99
CA GLU A 11 -2.27 5.95 -11.45
C GLU A 11 -3.17 5.53 -10.29
N PHE A 12 -2.58 5.16 -9.15
CA PHE A 12 -3.32 4.85 -7.94
C PHE A 12 -4.16 6.04 -7.48
N TYR A 13 -3.57 7.23 -7.48
CA TYR A 13 -4.21 8.44 -6.99
C TYR A 13 -5.39 8.86 -7.87
N ASP A 14 -5.27 8.72 -9.19
CA ASP A 14 -6.38 8.94 -10.14
C ASP A 14 -7.53 7.94 -9.90
N LEU A 15 -7.23 6.65 -9.80
CA LEU A 15 -8.24 5.62 -9.54
C LEU A 15 -8.90 5.78 -8.16
N ALA A 16 -8.13 6.21 -7.17
CA ALA A 16 -8.63 6.49 -5.83
C ALA A 16 -9.56 7.70 -5.81
N SER A 17 -9.27 8.75 -6.59
CA SER A 17 -10.17 9.91 -6.74
C SER A 17 -11.54 9.52 -7.33
N LYS A 18 -11.57 8.46 -8.16
CA LYS A 18 -12.76 7.87 -8.77
C LYS A 18 -13.42 6.79 -7.90
N ASN A 19 -12.95 6.58 -6.67
CA ASN A 19 -13.39 5.53 -5.74
C ASN A 19 -13.30 4.10 -6.30
N VAL A 20 -12.46 3.86 -7.30
CA VAL A 20 -12.28 2.53 -7.90
C VAL A 20 -11.40 1.65 -7.00
N VAL A 21 -10.37 2.24 -6.38
CA VAL A 21 -9.46 1.54 -5.47
C VAL A 21 -9.25 2.35 -4.20
N ARG A 22 -9.26 1.68 -3.05
CA ARG A 22 -8.91 2.31 -1.75
C ARG A 22 -7.43 2.16 -1.44
N SER A 23 -6.82 1.05 -1.84
CA SER A 23 -5.42 0.74 -1.56
C SER A 23 -4.78 -0.01 -2.72
N ARG A 24 -3.47 0.16 -2.92
CA ARG A 24 -2.66 -0.54 -3.92
C ARG A 24 -1.34 -0.97 -3.32
N VAL A 25 -0.83 -2.12 -3.76
CA VAL A 25 0.50 -2.61 -3.40
C VAL A 25 1.40 -2.59 -4.62
N VAL A 26 2.64 -2.13 -4.46
CA VAL A 26 3.65 -2.08 -5.52
C VAL A 26 4.94 -2.68 -4.99
N SER A 27 5.47 -3.68 -5.67
CA SER A 27 6.79 -4.24 -5.36
C SER A 27 7.89 -3.47 -6.08
N SER A 28 8.95 -3.09 -5.36
CA SER A 28 10.14 -2.51 -5.94
C SER A 28 11.20 -3.59 -6.24
N PRO A 29 12.00 -3.42 -7.32
CA PRO A 29 13.18 -4.27 -7.56
C PRO A 29 14.18 -4.30 -6.39
N SER A 30 14.21 -3.27 -5.55
CA SER A 30 15.09 -3.21 -4.37
C SER A 30 14.65 -4.07 -3.18
N GLY A 31 13.58 -4.87 -3.33
CA GLY A 31 13.09 -5.73 -2.24
C GLY A 31 12.25 -5.00 -1.20
N ILE A 32 11.64 -3.87 -1.57
CA ILE A 32 10.71 -3.11 -0.73
C ILE A 32 9.30 -3.21 -1.31
N LEU A 33 8.30 -3.45 -0.46
CA LEU A 33 6.89 -3.33 -0.83
C LEU A 33 6.37 -1.95 -0.45
N TYR A 34 5.64 -1.31 -1.36
CA TYR A 34 4.95 -0.06 -1.10
C TYR A 34 3.45 -0.33 -0.98
N VAL A 35 2.82 0.21 0.05
CA VAL A 35 1.37 0.13 0.27
C VAL A 35 0.81 1.55 0.21
N PHE A 36 0.02 1.83 -0.81
CA PHE A 36 -0.68 3.11 -0.94
C PHE A 36 -2.10 3.00 -0.38
N LEU A 37 -2.54 4.04 0.31
CA LEU A 37 -3.88 4.16 0.88
C LEU A 37 -4.44 5.56 0.60
N ALA A 38 -5.68 5.62 0.13
CA ALA A 38 -6.38 6.87 -0.12
C ALA A 38 -7.67 6.88 0.71
N CYS A 39 -7.72 7.76 1.70
CA CYS A 39 -8.85 7.89 2.61
C CYS A 39 -9.77 9.05 2.20
N PRO A 40 -11.08 8.96 2.46
CA PRO A 40 -11.97 10.11 2.35
C PRO A 40 -11.49 11.30 3.19
N HIS A 41 -11.70 12.52 2.69
CA HIS A 41 -11.51 13.73 3.49
C HIS A 41 -12.43 13.75 4.71
N GLY A 42 -11.89 14.13 5.87
CA GLY A 42 -12.62 14.22 7.13
C GLY A 42 -12.48 12.98 8.02
N GLU A 43 -11.84 11.92 7.52
CA GLU A 43 -11.45 10.78 8.36
C GLU A 43 -10.36 11.19 9.35
N ASP A 44 -10.50 10.77 10.62
CA ASP A 44 -9.49 11.07 11.65
C ASP A 44 -8.16 10.46 11.25
N ARG A 45 -7.10 11.25 11.34
CA ARG A 45 -5.72 10.85 11.06
C ARG A 45 -5.32 9.57 11.82
N LYS A 46 -5.78 9.38 13.06
CA LYS A 46 -5.53 8.18 13.87
C LYS A 46 -6.12 6.92 13.24
N TYR A 47 -7.34 6.99 12.69
CA TYR A 47 -7.95 5.87 11.99
C TYR A 47 -7.20 5.57 10.69
N ARG A 48 -6.85 6.59 9.91
CA ARG A 48 -6.05 6.44 8.69
C ARG A 48 -4.69 5.78 8.93
N ILE A 49 -3.95 6.22 9.93
CA ILE A 49 -2.66 5.62 10.30
C ILE A 49 -2.85 4.16 10.75
N SER A 50 -3.91 3.89 11.52
CA SER A 50 -4.22 2.52 11.98
C SER A 50 -4.56 1.59 10.81
N GLU A 51 -5.42 2.03 9.89
CA GLU A 51 -5.74 1.27 8.66
C GLU A 51 -4.48 1.02 7.82
N LEU A 52 -3.65 2.06 7.61
CA LEU A 52 -2.39 1.92 6.87
C LEU A 52 -1.48 0.88 7.52
N GLY A 53 -1.34 0.92 8.85
CA GLY A 53 -0.49 0.00 9.61
C GLY A 53 -0.95 -1.44 9.49
N LEU A 54 -2.25 -1.70 9.63
CA LEU A 54 -2.84 -3.03 9.47
C LEU A 54 -2.63 -3.56 8.05
N ARG A 55 -2.84 -2.72 7.03
CA ARG A 55 -2.60 -3.08 5.62
C ARG A 55 -1.12 -3.41 5.37
N CYS A 56 -0.20 -2.62 5.91
CA CYS A 56 1.25 -2.89 5.80
C CYS A 56 1.63 -4.21 6.46
N PHE A 57 1.07 -4.51 7.63
CA PHE A 57 1.32 -5.76 8.35
C PHE A 57 0.82 -6.98 7.57
N VAL A 58 -0.40 -6.94 7.05
CA VAL A 58 -0.96 -8.01 6.22
C VAL A 58 -0.08 -8.23 4.98
N ILE A 59 0.29 -7.16 4.27
CA ILE A 59 1.16 -7.28 3.09
C ILE A 59 2.54 -7.83 3.41
N ARG A 60 3.11 -7.47 4.56
CA ARG A 60 4.38 -8.05 5.03
C ARG A 60 4.25 -9.57 5.20
N GLY A 61 3.18 -10.06 5.82
CA GLY A 61 3.00 -11.49 6.06
C GLY A 61 2.64 -12.30 4.82
N LEU A 62 1.81 -11.74 3.92
CA LEU A 62 1.47 -12.39 2.64
C LEU A 62 2.66 -12.50 1.68
N ASN A 63 3.76 -11.77 1.94
CA ASN A 63 4.92 -11.73 1.07
C ASN A 63 6.22 -12.05 1.86
N PRO A 64 6.46 -13.31 2.25
CA PRO A 64 7.56 -13.70 3.12
C PRO A 64 8.96 -13.32 2.59
N LYS A 65 9.11 -13.22 1.26
CA LYS A 65 10.33 -12.80 0.58
C LYS A 65 10.76 -11.37 0.94
N TYR A 66 9.83 -10.49 1.28
CA TYR A 66 10.08 -9.08 1.52
C TYR A 66 10.08 -8.80 3.02
N LYS A 67 11.13 -8.16 3.52
CA LYS A 67 11.29 -7.85 4.94
C LYS A 67 10.85 -6.43 5.31
N THR A 68 10.77 -5.56 4.30
CA THR A 68 10.50 -4.13 4.45
C THR A 68 9.26 -3.74 3.65
N VAL A 69 8.35 -3.04 4.32
CA VAL A 69 7.14 -2.46 3.75
C VAL A 69 7.10 -0.97 4.09
N ILE A 70 6.83 -0.13 3.09
CA ILE A 70 6.62 1.31 3.23
C ILE A 70 5.16 1.61 2.91
N GLY A 71 4.42 2.05 3.91
CA GLY A 71 3.06 2.56 3.75
C GLY A 71 3.06 4.05 3.45
N ILE A 72 2.22 4.50 2.51
CA ILE A 72 1.94 5.91 2.26
C ILE A 72 0.42 6.09 2.19
N ALA A 73 -0.13 6.87 3.10
CA ALA A 73 -1.53 7.26 3.08
C ALA A 73 -1.69 8.74 2.73
N THR A 74 -2.75 9.04 1.99
CA THR A 74 -3.16 10.39 1.59
C THR A 74 -4.68 10.50 1.66
N GLU A 75 -5.23 11.70 1.72
CA GLU A 75 -6.63 11.90 1.35
C GLU A 75 -6.83 11.72 -0.16
N GLN A 76 -8.01 11.25 -0.56
CA GLN A 76 -8.44 11.25 -1.96
C GLN A 76 -8.49 12.69 -2.48
N TYR A 77 -8.00 12.94 -3.70
CA TYR A 77 -8.05 14.26 -4.28
C TYR A 77 -9.47 14.85 -4.31
N LYS A 78 -9.64 16.07 -3.76
CA LYS A 78 -10.82 16.92 -3.97
C LYS A 78 -10.41 18.34 -4.28
N THR A 79 -11.08 18.95 -5.26
CA THR A 79 -10.85 20.33 -5.67
C THR A 79 -10.92 21.28 -4.47
N ARG A 80 -9.90 22.14 -4.31
CA ARG A 80 -9.78 23.15 -3.23
C ARG A 80 -9.70 22.58 -1.80
N LYS A 81 -9.39 21.29 -1.62
CA LYS A 81 -9.05 20.73 -0.31
C LYS A 81 -7.55 20.42 -0.26
N GLY A 82 -6.90 20.83 0.82
CA GLY A 82 -5.52 20.41 1.13
C GLY A 82 -5.47 18.91 1.42
N PHE A 83 -4.28 18.32 1.27
CA PHE A 83 -4.01 16.93 1.62
C PHE A 83 -2.84 16.85 2.60
N SER A 84 -2.78 15.77 3.33
CA SER A 84 -1.71 15.38 4.23
C SER A 84 -1.17 14.02 3.81
N LEU A 85 0.09 13.77 4.12
CA LEU A 85 0.72 12.47 3.89
C LEU A 85 1.09 11.86 5.23
N ASP A 86 0.70 10.60 5.39
CA ASP A 86 1.17 9.76 6.49
C ASP A 86 2.02 8.65 5.91
N ALA A 87 3.13 8.34 6.58
CA ALA A 87 4.02 7.27 6.17
C ALA A 87 4.21 6.28 7.32
N ILE A 88 4.30 5.00 6.98
CA ILE A 88 4.67 3.92 7.89
C ILE A 88 5.87 3.20 7.31
N TYR A 89 6.87 2.98 8.15
CA TYR A 89 7.97 2.07 7.87
C TYR A 89 7.79 0.82 8.73
N LEU A 90 7.61 -0.32 8.10
CA LEU A 90 7.55 -1.62 8.76
C LEU A 90 8.71 -2.46 8.25
N HIS A 91 9.66 -2.74 9.13
CA HIS A 91 10.70 -3.73 8.87
C HIS A 91 10.60 -4.84 9.90
N LYS A 92 10.61 -6.08 9.42
CA LYS A 92 10.54 -7.26 10.27
C LYS A 92 11.26 -8.41 9.61
N GLU A 93 12.35 -8.83 10.25
CA GLU A 93 13.24 -9.87 9.76
C GLU A 93 12.57 -11.24 9.79
N THR A 94 12.06 -11.62 10.96
CA THR A 94 11.42 -12.91 11.22
C THR A 94 9.91 -12.76 11.33
N TRP A 95 9.19 -13.63 10.60
CA TRP A 95 7.75 -13.79 10.71
C TRP A 95 7.45 -15.00 11.59
N THR A 96 6.82 -14.76 12.73
CA THR A 96 6.53 -15.79 13.75
C THR A 96 5.14 -16.38 13.56
N SER A 97 4.85 -17.45 14.30
CA SER A 97 3.51 -18.05 14.34
C SER A 97 2.47 -17.08 14.90
N GLU A 98 2.85 -16.26 15.89
CA GLU A 98 2.00 -15.22 16.47
C GLU A 98 1.67 -14.12 15.45
N ASP A 99 2.65 -13.76 14.61
CA ASP A 99 2.42 -12.81 13.52
C ASP A 99 1.44 -13.36 12.49
N GLN A 100 1.55 -14.67 12.20
CA GLN A 100 0.66 -15.36 11.28
C GLN A 100 -0.78 -15.39 11.81
N THR A 101 -0.98 -15.77 13.08
CA THR A 101 -2.31 -15.71 13.72
C THR A 101 -2.88 -14.30 13.69
N ARG A 102 -2.06 -13.29 14.00
CA ARG A 102 -2.49 -11.89 13.97
C ARG A 102 -2.90 -11.45 12.55
N LEU A 103 -2.17 -11.87 11.52
CA LEU A 103 -2.52 -11.58 10.13
C LEU A 103 -3.87 -12.17 9.77
N GLU A 104 -4.10 -13.43 10.12
CA GLU A 104 -5.35 -14.14 9.87
C GLU A 104 -6.54 -13.44 10.55
N ASP A 105 -6.37 -13.01 11.80
CA ASP A 105 -7.37 -12.23 12.52
C ASP A 105 -7.69 -10.89 11.84
N ILE A 106 -6.66 -10.18 11.36
CA ILE A 106 -6.84 -8.92 10.64
C ILE A 106 -7.58 -9.15 9.32
N GLN A 107 -7.19 -10.17 8.55
CA GLN A 107 -7.86 -10.50 7.29
C GLN A 107 -9.31 -10.92 7.52
N LYS A 108 -9.58 -11.71 8.56
CA LYS A 108 -10.94 -12.12 8.94
C LYS A 108 -11.80 -10.94 9.37
N LYS A 109 -11.25 -10.00 10.14
CA LYS A 109 -11.99 -8.86 10.69
C LYS A 109 -12.24 -7.74 9.67
N PHE A 110 -11.28 -7.48 8.79
CA PHE A 110 -11.32 -6.31 7.91
C PHE A 110 -11.30 -6.62 6.41
N GLY A 111 -11.10 -7.88 6.02
CA GLY A 111 -11.07 -8.30 4.61
C GLY A 111 -9.88 -7.77 3.81
N TYR A 112 -8.82 -7.29 4.47
CA TYR A 112 -7.69 -6.69 3.77
C TYR A 112 -6.95 -7.72 2.91
N PHE A 113 -6.89 -7.43 1.61
CA PHE A 113 -6.16 -8.21 0.60
C PHE A 113 -6.56 -9.70 0.53
N THR A 114 -7.81 -10.03 0.82
CA THR A 114 -8.33 -11.40 0.68
C THR A 114 -8.64 -11.79 -0.77
N ASN A 115 -8.94 -10.82 -1.64
CA ASN A 115 -9.11 -11.02 -3.08
C ASN A 115 -8.52 -9.86 -3.90
N PRO A 116 -7.18 -9.70 -3.94
CA PRO A 116 -6.53 -8.58 -4.62
C PRO A 116 -6.52 -8.78 -6.14
N ILE A 117 -6.89 -7.74 -6.89
CA ILE A 117 -6.70 -7.72 -8.35
C ILE A 117 -5.21 -7.52 -8.62
N GLN A 118 -4.58 -8.51 -9.27
CA GLN A 118 -3.18 -8.45 -9.64
C GLN A 118 -3.04 -7.94 -11.09
N SER A 119 -2.16 -6.97 -11.29
CA SER A 119 -1.76 -6.50 -12.61
C SER A 119 -0.24 -6.55 -12.72
N LYS A 120 0.30 -7.22 -13.75
CA LYS A 120 1.72 -7.13 -14.07
C LYS A 120 1.99 -5.83 -14.81
N ALA A 121 2.67 -4.89 -14.17
CA ALA A 121 3.26 -3.76 -14.87
C ALA A 121 4.58 -4.22 -15.50
N HIS A 122 4.54 -4.60 -16.78
CA HIS A 122 5.74 -4.79 -17.59
C HIS A 122 6.04 -3.46 -18.26
N GLU A 123 7.14 -2.80 -17.90
CA GLU A 123 7.67 -1.69 -18.67
C GLU A 123 9.09 -2.03 -19.08
N ASP A 124 9.32 -2.11 -20.39
CA ASP A 124 10.64 -2.13 -20.99
C ASP A 124 11.37 -0.84 -20.58
N GLU A 125 12.21 -0.92 -19.56
CA GLU A 125 13.25 0.09 -19.34
C GLU A 125 14.29 -0.11 -20.46
N TYR A 126 14.51 0.96 -21.24
CA TYR A 126 15.48 1.21 -22.33
C TYR A 126 14.95 1.15 -23.79
N PRO A 127 14.97 2.27 -24.54
CA PRO A 127 15.01 2.18 -25.99
C PRO A 127 16.34 1.54 -26.38
N ASN A 128 16.29 0.49 -27.20
CA ASN A 128 17.47 -0.12 -27.80
C ASN A 128 18.26 0.97 -28.54
N TYR A 129 19.56 1.07 -28.23
CA TYR A 129 20.53 1.89 -28.95
C TYR A 129 20.72 1.38 -30.38
#